data_AF-A0A9W7EA18-F1
#
_entry.id   AF-A0A9W7EA18-F1
#
_cell.length_a   1.000
_cell.length_b   1.000
_cell.length_c   1.000
_cell.angle_alpha   90.00
_cell.angle_beta   90.00
_cell.angle_gamma   90.00
#
_symmetry.space_group_name_H-M   'P 1'
#
loop_
_entity.id
_entity.type
_entity.pdbx_description
1 polymer ?
#
loop_
_entity_poly.entity_id
_entity_poly.type
_entity_poly.pdbx_seq_one_letter_code
_entity_poly.pdbx_strand_id
1 'polypeptide(L)'
;MQMEPKQDLLRTTPSFDHSICVAGCDLGSGPTWEFPTGTLTDTTSVRIRYDSNNSPAFNGEGFVSGRIEVIPPGETNWGSINVQNWDNNDALEGCREIGPELGYFIVSGVALGEHNTPDGSSDVHWRDVGCDGSEASLRSYSHSSTRFWDTHSYDIGVTCQFRTLGDCESYLAGKFSGTIGSTECTDCEAGKYSSSVGAIFSGTCLPCEAGKAR
;
A
#
# COMPACT_ATOMS: atom_id res chain seq x y z
N MET A 1 -15.04 74.20 -16.06
CA MET A 1 -14.90 72.85 -15.48
C MET A 1 -15.02 71.85 -16.61
N GLN A 2 -14.17 70.82 -16.55
CA GLN A 2 -13.79 69.90 -17.62
C GLN A 2 -14.91 69.03 -18.21
N MET A 3 -14.66 68.61 -19.45
CA MET A 3 -15.12 67.42 -20.18
C MET A 3 -14.85 66.14 -19.33
N GLU A 4 -15.53 64.98 -19.38
CA GLU A 4 -16.06 64.15 -20.46
C GLU A 4 -17.07 63.11 -19.89
N PRO A 5 -17.88 62.42 -20.72
CA PRO A 5 -18.83 61.39 -20.30
C PRO A 5 -18.14 60.03 -20.07
N LYS A 6 -18.49 59.33 -18.98
CA LYS A 6 -18.13 57.91 -18.80
C LYS A 6 -19.01 57.04 -19.70
N GLN A 7 -18.36 56.31 -20.60
CA GLN A 7 -18.99 55.39 -21.55
C GLN A 7 -19.61 54.16 -20.87
N ASP A 8 -20.67 53.68 -21.53
CA ASP A 8 -21.30 52.36 -21.42
C ASP A 8 -20.29 51.22 -21.26
N LEU A 9 -20.71 50.11 -20.62
CA LEU A 9 -20.43 48.76 -21.11
C LEU A 9 -21.32 47.73 -20.39
N LEU A 10 -22.16 47.10 -21.20
CA LEU A 10 -22.96 45.89 -20.99
C LEU A 10 -22.42 44.93 -19.91
N ARG A 11 -23.33 44.41 -19.07
CA ARG A 11 -23.12 43.15 -18.33
C ARG A 11 -22.96 42.02 -19.35
N THR A 12 -21.72 41.78 -19.77
CA THR A 12 -21.34 40.55 -20.45
C THR A 12 -21.34 39.43 -19.42
N THR A 13 -21.97 38.32 -19.80
CA THR A 13 -21.83 37.00 -19.19
C THR A 13 -20.36 36.69 -18.87
N PRO A 14 -20.02 35.91 -17.82
CA PRO A 14 -18.65 35.48 -17.61
C PRO A 14 -18.18 34.75 -18.87
N SER A 15 -17.18 35.32 -19.54
CA SER A 15 -16.52 34.67 -20.66
C SER A 15 -15.81 33.44 -20.12
N PHE A 16 -16.19 32.26 -20.63
CA PHE A 16 -15.39 31.05 -20.47
C PHE A 16 -14.02 31.29 -21.11
N ASP A 17 -13.01 31.41 -20.26
CA ASP A 17 -11.61 31.42 -20.68
C ASP A 17 -11.27 30.03 -21.24
N HIS A 18 -11.09 29.95 -22.56
CA HIS A 18 -10.87 28.71 -23.33
C HIS A 18 -9.40 28.25 -23.30
N SER A 19 -8.66 28.57 -22.23
CA SER A 19 -7.23 28.25 -22.10
C SER A 19 -6.94 26.94 -21.37
N ILE A 20 -7.97 26.19 -20.96
CA ILE A 20 -7.82 24.90 -20.29
C ILE A 20 -8.51 23.83 -21.14
N CYS A 21 -7.73 22.85 -21.62
CA CYS A 21 -8.23 21.57 -22.10
C CYS A 21 -8.74 20.79 -20.87
N VAL A 22 -9.89 21.20 -20.32
CA VAL A 22 -10.48 20.52 -19.17
C VAL A 22 -11.02 19.19 -19.71
N ALA A 23 -10.28 18.10 -19.51
CA ALA A 23 -10.92 16.79 -19.45
C ALA A 23 -12.07 16.95 -18.45
N GLY A 24 -13.30 16.69 -18.91
CA GLY A 24 -14.54 17.12 -18.27
C GLY A 24 -14.53 16.98 -16.75
N CYS A 25 -15.19 17.92 -16.09
CA CYS A 25 -15.39 17.96 -14.65
C CYS A 25 -16.04 16.66 -14.12
N ASP A 26 -15.26 15.62 -13.87
CA ASP A 26 -15.63 14.56 -12.95
C ASP A 26 -15.08 14.94 -11.58
N LEU A 27 -16.00 15.12 -10.63
CA LEU A 27 -15.69 15.27 -9.21
C LEU A 27 -15.01 13.99 -8.74
N GLY A 28 -13.67 13.96 -8.83
CA GLY A 28 -12.87 12.79 -8.51
C GLY A 28 -13.15 12.26 -7.11
N SER A 29 -13.70 11.05 -7.05
CA SER A 29 -13.67 10.20 -5.86
C SER A 29 -12.21 10.03 -5.41
N GLY A 30 -11.98 9.98 -4.09
CA GLY A 30 -10.65 9.83 -3.49
C GLY A 30 -9.87 8.57 -3.94
N PRO A 31 -8.69 8.30 -3.36
CA PRO A 31 -7.80 7.24 -3.83
C PRO A 31 -8.54 5.91 -3.98
N THR A 32 -8.46 5.28 -5.15
CA THR A 32 -8.98 3.93 -5.35
C THR A 32 -8.01 2.93 -4.76
N TRP A 33 -8.52 2.02 -3.95
CA TRP A 33 -7.75 0.95 -3.34
C TRP A 33 -7.69 -0.24 -4.29
N GLU A 34 -6.47 -0.71 -4.58
CA GLU A 34 -6.25 -1.93 -5.34
C GLU A 34 -5.79 -3.07 -4.43
N PHE A 35 -5.94 -4.30 -4.91
CA PHE A 35 -5.45 -5.48 -4.22
C PHE A 35 -4.08 -5.89 -4.79
N PRO A 36 -3.07 -6.10 -3.93
CA PRO A 36 -1.79 -6.64 -4.38
C PRO A 36 -1.99 -8.02 -5.00
N THR A 37 -1.12 -8.35 -5.97
CA THR A 37 -1.14 -9.63 -6.68
C THR A 37 0.26 -10.25 -6.72
N GLY A 38 0.34 -11.53 -7.07
CA GLY A 38 1.62 -12.25 -7.14
C GLY A 38 2.06 -12.81 -5.78
N THR A 39 3.35 -13.11 -5.66
CA THR A 39 3.96 -13.67 -4.46
C THR A 39 4.41 -12.57 -3.51
N LEU A 40 4.10 -12.71 -2.22
CA LEU A 40 4.61 -11.83 -1.18
C LEU A 40 6.14 -11.98 -1.09
N THR A 41 6.87 -10.89 -1.15
CA THR A 41 8.33 -10.88 -0.98
C THR A 41 8.70 -10.87 0.49
N ASP A 42 9.85 -11.47 0.82
CA ASP A 42 10.39 -11.40 2.19
C ASP A 42 10.78 -9.95 2.54
N THR A 43 10.54 -9.56 3.78
CA THR A 43 10.99 -8.27 4.34
C THR A 43 12.30 -8.44 5.10
N THR A 44 12.81 -7.37 5.70
CA THR A 44 14.04 -7.41 6.50
C THR A 44 13.88 -8.05 7.88
N SER A 45 12.66 -8.10 8.43
CA SER A 45 12.46 -8.33 9.86
C SER A 45 11.34 -9.34 10.20
N VAL A 46 10.30 -9.41 9.38
CA VAL A 46 9.11 -10.27 9.55
C VAL A 46 8.67 -10.78 8.18
N ARG A 47 8.50 -12.09 8.02
CA ARG A 47 8.02 -12.65 6.74
C ARG A 47 6.93 -13.67 6.95
N ILE A 48 6.21 -13.96 5.87
CA ILE A 48 5.21 -15.04 5.84
C ILE A 48 5.71 -16.10 4.87
N ARG A 49 5.65 -17.36 5.29
CA ARG A 49 6.08 -18.52 4.50
C ARG A 49 4.93 -19.49 4.32
N TYR A 50 4.74 -19.96 3.10
CA TYR A 50 3.84 -21.09 2.85
C TYR A 50 4.54 -22.38 3.27
N ASP A 51 5.81 -22.54 2.92
CA ASP A 51 6.65 -23.64 3.41
C ASP A 51 8.10 -23.16 3.59
N SER A 52 9.02 -24.08 3.91
CA SER A 52 10.43 -23.73 4.13
C SER A 52 11.09 -23.02 2.94
N ASN A 53 10.62 -23.22 1.71
CA ASN A 53 11.24 -22.69 0.49
C ASN A 53 10.36 -21.72 -0.30
N ASN A 54 9.06 -21.65 -0.03
CA ASN A 54 8.12 -20.87 -0.81
C ASN A 54 7.46 -19.74 -0.02
N SER A 55 7.48 -18.55 -0.62
CA SER A 55 6.66 -17.42 -0.19
C SER A 55 5.20 -17.61 -0.64
N PRO A 56 4.22 -17.19 0.18
CA PRO A 56 2.81 -17.30 -0.17
C PRO A 56 2.41 -16.27 -1.24
N ALA A 57 1.31 -16.53 -1.94
CA ALA A 57 0.75 -15.63 -2.94
C ALA A 57 -0.52 -14.94 -2.44
N PHE A 58 -0.75 -13.73 -2.95
CA PHE A 58 -1.99 -13.00 -2.74
C PHE A 58 -3.17 -13.68 -3.46
N ASN A 59 -4.34 -13.67 -2.82
CA ASN A 59 -5.59 -13.97 -3.51
C ASN A 59 -6.15 -12.70 -4.21
N GLY A 60 -7.27 -12.84 -4.92
CA GLY A 60 -7.90 -11.73 -5.66
C GLY A 60 -8.48 -10.60 -4.81
N GLU A 61 -8.39 -10.69 -3.48
CA GLU A 61 -8.88 -9.71 -2.50
C GLU A 61 -7.76 -9.18 -1.60
N GLY A 62 -6.50 -9.39 -2.01
CA GLY A 62 -5.32 -8.91 -1.31
C GLY A 62 -5.00 -9.66 -0.02
N PHE A 63 -5.62 -10.83 0.22
CA PHE A 63 -5.26 -11.68 1.34
C PHE A 63 -4.04 -12.54 1.01
N VAL A 64 -3.19 -12.72 2.01
CA VAL A 64 -2.06 -13.64 2.00
C VAL A 64 -1.99 -14.36 3.35
N SER A 65 -1.63 -15.64 3.36
CA SER A 65 -1.61 -16.45 4.59
C SER A 65 -0.44 -17.42 4.62
N GLY A 66 0.03 -17.72 5.82
CA GLY A 66 1.09 -18.69 6.05
C GLY A 66 1.71 -18.54 7.43
N ARG A 67 2.82 -19.26 7.65
CA ARG A 67 3.59 -19.23 8.90
C ARG A 67 4.30 -17.89 9.00
N ILE A 68 4.20 -17.24 10.14
CA ILE A 68 4.94 -16.02 10.39
C ILE A 68 6.31 -16.36 10.94
N GLU A 69 7.34 -15.74 10.37
CA GLU A 69 8.73 -15.91 10.79
C GLU A 69 9.38 -14.54 11.03
N VAL A 70 10.38 -14.54 11.90
CA VAL A 70 11.06 -13.33 12.36
C VAL A 70 12.57 -13.56 12.38
N ILE A 71 13.32 -12.48 12.31
CA ILE A 71 14.78 -12.49 12.51
C ILE A 71 15.16 -11.47 13.60
N PRO A 72 15.36 -11.89 14.86
CA PRO A 72 15.64 -10.96 15.95
C PRO A 72 16.88 -10.08 15.69
N PRO A 73 16.95 -8.87 16.27
CA PRO A 73 18.12 -8.00 16.09
C PRO A 73 19.43 -8.70 16.46
N GLY A 74 20.37 -8.76 15.52
CA GLY A 74 21.67 -9.41 15.70
C GLY A 74 21.70 -10.89 15.32
N GLU A 75 20.55 -11.51 15.04
CA GLU A 75 20.47 -12.85 14.47
C GLU A 75 20.64 -12.83 12.94
N THR A 76 21.08 -13.95 12.38
CA THR A 76 21.24 -14.12 10.93
C THR A 76 20.25 -15.10 10.32
N ASN A 77 19.51 -15.83 11.16
CA ASN A 77 18.60 -16.88 10.73
C ASN A 77 17.15 -16.50 11.01
N TRP A 78 16.29 -16.76 10.04
CA TRP A 78 14.85 -16.72 10.24
C TRP A 78 14.40 -17.87 11.13
N GLY A 79 13.42 -17.58 11.98
CA GLY A 79 12.81 -18.57 12.83
C GLY A 79 11.32 -18.31 13.03
N SER A 80 10.63 -19.37 13.36
CA SER A 80 9.19 -19.41 13.63
C SER A 80 8.85 -18.81 15.00
N ILE A 81 7.57 -18.57 15.23
CA ILE A 81 7.00 -18.17 16.52
C ILE A 81 6.08 -19.27 17.01
N ASN A 82 6.18 -19.61 18.29
CA ASN A 82 5.29 -20.56 18.94
C ASN A 82 3.91 -19.94 19.22
N VAL A 83 2.83 -20.71 19.03
CA VAL A 83 1.42 -20.29 19.21
C VAL A 83 1.05 -19.82 20.61
N GLN A 84 1.85 -20.10 21.65
CA GLN A 84 1.44 -19.78 23.02
C GLN A 84 1.15 -18.28 23.18
N ASN A 85 -0.08 -17.99 23.63
CA ASN A 85 -0.65 -16.66 23.84
C ASN A 85 -0.76 -15.78 22.58
N TRP A 86 -0.56 -16.35 21.40
CA TRP A 86 -0.73 -15.63 20.13
C TRP A 86 -2.20 -15.31 19.85
N ASP A 87 -2.51 -14.04 19.61
CA ASP A 87 -3.85 -13.55 19.28
C ASP A 87 -3.89 -12.64 18.03
N ASN A 88 -5.05 -12.02 17.78
CA ASN A 88 -5.23 -11.15 16.62
C ASN A 88 -4.45 -9.83 16.70
N ASN A 89 -4.11 -9.34 17.88
CA ASN A 89 -3.28 -8.15 18.03
C ASN A 89 -1.85 -8.47 17.61
N ASP A 90 -1.32 -9.62 18.01
CA ASP A 90 0.00 -10.09 17.54
C ASP A 90 0.00 -10.27 16.01
N ALA A 91 -1.02 -10.93 15.47
CA ALA A 91 -1.15 -11.11 14.03
C ALA A 91 -1.24 -9.78 13.27
N LEU A 92 -2.01 -8.83 13.79
CA LEU A 92 -2.13 -7.49 13.23
C LEU A 92 -0.77 -6.80 13.18
N GLU A 93 -0.01 -6.84 14.26
CA GLU A 93 1.31 -6.21 14.35
C GLU A 93 2.33 -6.84 13.40
N GLY A 94 2.32 -8.18 13.26
CA GLY A 94 3.15 -8.87 12.27
C GLY A 94 2.86 -8.44 10.84
N CYS A 95 1.57 -8.37 10.48
CA CYS A 95 1.18 -7.89 9.17
C CYS A 95 1.48 -6.39 8.97
N ARG A 96 1.35 -5.58 10.03
CA ARG A 96 1.62 -4.13 10.01
C ARG A 96 3.10 -3.82 9.84
N GLU A 97 4.00 -4.68 10.31
CA GLU A 97 5.44 -4.56 10.07
C GLU A 97 5.80 -4.85 8.59
N ILE A 98 5.10 -5.79 7.95
CA ILE A 98 5.35 -6.16 6.54
C ILE A 98 4.93 -5.06 5.57
N GLY A 99 3.70 -4.55 5.73
CA GLY A 99 3.06 -3.70 4.72
C GLY A 99 3.90 -2.50 4.26
N PRO A 100 4.32 -1.61 5.18
CA PRO A 100 5.08 -0.41 4.83
C PRO A 100 6.42 -0.67 4.16
N GLU A 101 7.11 -1.77 4.48
CA GLU A 101 8.38 -2.12 3.82
C GLU A 101 8.18 -2.45 2.34
N LEU A 102 7.01 -2.99 1.99
CA LEU A 102 6.64 -3.37 0.63
C LEU A 102 5.73 -2.36 -0.08
N GLY A 103 5.43 -1.22 0.56
CA GLY A 103 4.53 -0.19 0.01
C GLY A 103 3.03 -0.55 0.07
N TYR A 104 2.64 -1.45 0.98
CA TYR A 104 1.25 -1.85 1.19
C TYR A 104 0.64 -1.21 2.45
N PHE A 105 -0.67 -1.02 2.41
CA PHE A 105 -1.49 -0.64 3.54
C PHE A 105 -2.12 -1.88 4.14
N ILE A 106 -1.91 -2.07 5.45
CA ILE A 106 -2.58 -3.11 6.21
C ILE A 106 -4.08 -2.80 6.31
N VAL A 107 -4.92 -3.78 6.01
CA VAL A 107 -6.38 -3.73 6.26
C VAL A 107 -6.72 -4.55 7.49
N SER A 108 -6.15 -5.75 7.60
CA SER A 108 -6.36 -6.63 8.75
C SER A 108 -5.21 -7.63 8.90
N GLY A 109 -4.94 -8.05 10.12
CA GLY A 109 -4.16 -9.25 10.44
C GLY A 109 -4.98 -10.14 11.39
N VAL A 110 -5.01 -11.43 11.11
CA VAL A 110 -5.78 -12.42 11.88
C VAL A 110 -4.89 -13.60 12.19
N ALA A 111 -4.93 -14.08 13.43
CA ALA A 111 -4.21 -15.27 13.83
C ALA A 111 -4.80 -16.50 13.15
N LEU A 112 -3.93 -17.33 12.56
CA LEU A 112 -4.31 -18.69 12.19
C LEU A 112 -4.35 -19.53 13.47
N GLY A 113 -5.32 -20.44 13.59
CA GLY A 113 -5.34 -21.36 14.72
C GLY A 113 -4.14 -22.32 14.69
N GLU A 114 -3.84 -22.93 15.83
CA GLU A 114 -2.82 -23.98 15.95
C GLU A 114 -2.93 -25.04 14.84
N HIS A 115 -1.78 -25.48 14.32
CA HIS A 115 -1.66 -26.45 13.21
C HIS A 115 -2.30 -26.05 11.86
N ASN A 116 -2.82 -24.83 11.71
CA ASN A 116 -3.38 -24.35 10.44
C ASN A 116 -2.32 -23.68 9.55
N THR A 117 -1.06 -23.84 9.89
CA THR A 117 0.07 -23.37 9.10
C THR A 117 1.09 -24.49 8.97
N PRO A 118 1.86 -24.54 7.86
CA PRO A 118 2.91 -25.54 7.73
C PRO A 118 4.00 -25.36 8.79
N ASP A 119 4.55 -26.48 9.24
CA ASP A 119 5.67 -26.53 10.17
C ASP A 119 6.90 -25.81 9.58
N GLY A 120 7.61 -25.08 10.44
CA GLY A 120 8.94 -24.55 10.16
C GLY A 120 9.99 -25.66 10.12
N SER A 121 11.21 -25.26 9.81
CA SER A 121 12.36 -26.18 9.75
C SER A 121 13.64 -25.59 10.33
N SER A 122 13.58 -24.39 10.89
CA SER A 122 14.71 -23.63 11.42
C SER A 122 14.54 -23.39 12.92
N ASP A 123 15.04 -22.28 13.46
CA ASP A 123 14.87 -21.95 14.87
C ASP A 123 13.40 -21.61 15.18
N VAL A 124 13.02 -21.79 16.45
CA VAL A 124 11.84 -21.13 17.02
C VAL A 124 12.39 -19.99 17.88
N HIS A 125 12.09 -18.74 17.51
CA HIS A 125 12.72 -17.57 18.13
C HIS A 125 11.95 -17.09 19.36
N TRP A 126 10.63 -17.02 19.27
CA TRP A 126 9.79 -16.42 20.31
C TRP A 126 8.60 -17.30 20.69
N ARG A 127 8.10 -17.07 21.89
CA ARG A 127 6.80 -17.52 22.42
C ARG A 127 6.20 -16.39 23.25
N ASP A 128 4.94 -16.52 23.64
CA ASP A 128 4.29 -15.55 24.55
C ASP A 128 4.42 -14.11 24.03
N VAL A 129 4.26 -13.92 22.71
CA VAL A 129 4.14 -12.58 22.14
C VAL A 129 2.83 -12.00 22.65
N GLY A 130 2.86 -10.75 23.10
CA GLY A 130 1.70 -10.11 23.72
C GLY A 130 1.61 -8.65 23.34
N CYS A 131 1.40 -8.39 22.05
CA CYS A 131 1.09 -7.07 21.52
C CYS A 131 -0.30 -6.61 21.96
N ASP A 132 -0.45 -5.32 22.25
CA ASP A 132 -1.74 -4.67 22.53
C ASP A 132 -2.42 -4.12 21.26
N GLY A 133 -1.72 -4.13 20.12
CA GLY A 133 -2.21 -3.70 18.81
C GLY A 133 -1.98 -2.22 18.51
N SER A 134 -1.18 -1.52 19.32
CA SER A 134 -0.77 -0.12 19.12
C SER A 134 0.72 0.05 18.82
N GLU A 135 1.45 -1.06 18.77
CA GLU A 135 2.90 -1.08 18.58
C GLU A 135 3.32 -0.65 17.17
N ALA A 136 4.62 -0.46 16.98
CA ALA A 136 5.22 -0.21 15.66
C ALA A 136 5.83 -1.48 15.05
N SER A 137 5.98 -2.56 15.82
CA SER A 137 6.62 -3.82 15.43
C SER A 137 6.29 -4.91 16.45
N LEU A 138 6.28 -6.17 16.00
CA LEU A 138 6.22 -7.37 16.86
C LEU A 138 7.32 -7.42 17.93
N ARG A 139 8.41 -6.68 17.73
CA ARG A 139 9.57 -6.60 18.63
C ARG A 139 9.37 -5.63 19.79
N SER A 140 8.30 -4.85 19.78
CA SER A 140 8.14 -3.70 20.69
C SER A 140 7.65 -4.11 22.08
N TYR A 141 7.00 -5.27 22.19
CA TYR A 141 6.44 -5.77 23.46
C TYR A 141 7.15 -7.01 23.98
N SER A 142 6.70 -7.50 25.14
CA SER A 142 7.25 -8.70 25.76
C SER A 142 7.05 -9.92 24.87
N HIS A 143 8.15 -10.59 24.56
CA HIS A 143 8.18 -11.95 24.08
C HIS A 143 9.12 -12.75 24.99
N SER A 144 8.85 -14.04 25.17
CA SER A 144 9.72 -14.92 25.94
C SER A 144 10.67 -15.68 25.03
N SER A 145 11.85 -16.03 25.57
CA SER A 145 12.74 -17.01 24.94
C SER A 145 12.03 -18.36 24.83
N THR A 146 12.36 -19.14 23.81
CA THR A 146 11.81 -20.47 23.61
C THR A 146 12.29 -21.48 24.65
N ARG A 147 11.58 -22.60 24.74
CA ARG A 147 11.83 -23.75 25.62
C ARG A 147 12.06 -24.98 24.77
N PHE A 148 12.61 -26.04 25.38
CA PHE A 148 12.96 -27.27 24.67
C PHE A 148 11.77 -28.02 24.05
N TRP A 149 10.53 -27.70 24.42
CA TRP A 149 9.31 -28.29 23.85
C TRP A 149 8.63 -27.43 22.79
N ASP A 150 9.17 -26.25 22.49
CA ASP A 150 8.69 -25.43 21.39
C ASP A 150 9.19 -26.07 20.09
N THR A 151 8.33 -26.91 19.53
CA THR A 151 8.55 -27.66 18.29
C THR A 151 7.74 -27.05 17.17
N HIS A 152 8.11 -27.34 15.93
CA HIS A 152 7.46 -26.76 14.75
C HIS A 152 5.99 -27.11 14.60
N SER A 153 5.51 -28.15 15.28
CA SER A 153 4.08 -28.47 15.32
C SER A 153 3.25 -27.36 15.98
N TYR A 154 3.87 -26.46 16.76
CA TYR A 154 3.21 -25.32 17.40
C TYR A 154 3.54 -23.99 16.72
N ASP A 155 4.12 -24.02 15.51
CA ASP A 155 4.40 -22.80 14.78
C ASP A 155 3.10 -22.09 14.42
N ILE A 156 3.10 -20.78 14.56
CA ILE A 156 1.92 -19.95 14.33
C ILE A 156 1.96 -19.27 12.97
N GLY A 157 0.77 -18.93 12.47
CA GLY A 157 0.62 -18.25 11.21
C GLY A 157 -0.38 -17.12 11.29
N VAL A 158 -0.45 -16.36 10.21
CA VAL A 158 -1.33 -15.21 10.07
C VAL A 158 -2.04 -15.23 8.72
N THR A 159 -3.21 -14.60 8.68
CA THR A 159 -3.81 -14.11 7.45
C THR A 159 -3.75 -12.59 7.48
N CYS A 160 -3.02 -12.00 6.54
CA CYS A 160 -2.98 -10.56 6.33
C CYS A 160 -3.86 -10.18 5.15
N GLN A 161 -4.56 -9.05 5.23
CA GLN A 161 -5.15 -8.39 4.09
C GLN A 161 -4.43 -7.08 3.84
N PHE A 162 -3.94 -6.91 2.62
CA PHE A 162 -3.23 -5.72 2.19
C PHE A 162 -3.97 -5.01 1.07
N ARG A 163 -3.73 -3.72 0.95
CA ARG A 163 -4.11 -2.90 -0.19
C ARG A 163 -2.90 -2.14 -0.69
N THR A 164 -2.87 -1.93 -2.00
CA THR A 164 -2.01 -0.92 -2.60
C THR A 164 -2.86 0.34 -2.81
N LEU A 165 -2.20 1.48 -2.80
CA LEU A 165 -2.77 2.62 -3.50
C LEU A 165 -2.79 2.22 -4.96
N GLY A 166 -3.95 2.35 -5.62
CA GLY A 166 -3.94 2.38 -7.07
C GLY A 166 -2.96 3.47 -7.48
N ASP A 167 -2.12 3.17 -8.46
CA ASP A 167 -1.23 4.18 -9.00
C ASP A 167 -2.05 5.44 -9.37
N CYS A 168 -1.39 6.59 -9.48
CA CYS A 168 -1.90 7.77 -10.22
C CYS A 168 -2.36 7.45 -11.67
N GLU A 169 -2.38 6.17 -12.06
CA GLU A 169 -2.95 5.62 -13.28
C GLU A 169 -4.46 5.44 -13.29
N SER A 170 -5.17 5.41 -12.16
CA SER A 170 -6.61 5.08 -12.22
C SER A 170 -7.51 6.29 -12.47
N TYR A 171 -7.49 6.80 -13.71
CA TYR A 171 -8.61 7.52 -14.37
C TYR A 171 -8.59 9.05 -14.51
N LEU A 172 -7.47 9.77 -14.46
CA LEU A 172 -7.46 11.19 -14.88
C LEU A 172 -6.49 11.47 -16.04
N ALA A 173 -7.06 11.70 -17.22
CA ALA A 173 -6.33 12.29 -18.34
C ALA A 173 -5.78 13.67 -17.93
N GLY A 174 -4.56 14.00 -18.37
CA GLY A 174 -3.93 15.30 -18.08
C GLY A 174 -3.02 15.37 -16.85
N LYS A 175 -2.73 14.26 -16.17
CA LYS A 175 -1.79 14.19 -15.02
C LYS A 175 -0.68 13.15 -15.24
N PHE A 176 0.46 13.32 -14.55
CA PHE A 176 1.59 12.38 -14.54
C PHE A 176 2.24 12.28 -13.14
N SER A 177 2.97 11.21 -12.84
CA SER A 177 3.81 11.14 -11.63
C SER A 177 5.17 10.51 -11.90
N GLY A 178 6.25 11.20 -11.55
CA GLY A 178 7.63 10.73 -11.72
C GLY A 178 8.09 9.69 -10.70
N THR A 179 7.21 9.27 -9.79
CA THR A 179 7.52 8.34 -8.70
C THR A 179 6.47 7.24 -8.70
N ILE A 180 6.92 6.00 -8.92
CA ILE A 180 6.09 4.80 -8.86
C ILE A 180 5.45 4.72 -7.46
N GLY A 181 4.13 4.52 -7.39
CA GLY A 181 3.38 4.49 -6.13
C GLY A 181 3.12 5.85 -5.45
N SER A 182 3.31 6.98 -6.15
CA SER A 182 2.97 8.30 -5.60
C SER A 182 1.45 8.50 -5.48
N THR A 183 1.00 9.02 -4.33
CA THR A 183 -0.38 9.53 -4.14
C THR A 183 -0.60 10.88 -4.81
N GLU A 184 0.46 11.61 -5.10
CA GLU A 184 0.43 12.94 -5.68
C GLU A 184 0.73 12.83 -7.18
N CYS A 185 -0.23 13.28 -8.00
CA CYS A 185 -0.04 13.42 -9.44
C CYS A 185 0.16 14.90 -9.77
N THR A 186 1.11 15.16 -10.66
CA THR A 186 1.35 16.50 -11.21
C THR A 186 0.49 16.71 -12.43
N ASP A 187 -0.19 17.83 -12.52
CA ASP A 187 -0.90 18.24 -13.74
C ASP A 187 0.09 18.47 -14.89
N CYS A 188 -0.31 18.13 -16.11
CA CYS A 188 0.38 18.62 -17.29
C CYS A 188 0.41 20.14 -17.27
N GLU A 189 1.53 20.73 -17.68
CA GLU A 189 1.66 22.18 -17.80
C GLU A 189 0.54 22.76 -18.68
N ALA A 190 0.10 23.99 -18.38
CA ALA A 190 -0.94 24.66 -19.14
C ALA A 190 -0.66 24.64 -20.65
N GLY A 191 -1.68 24.27 -21.45
CA GLY A 191 -1.55 24.09 -22.89
C GLY A 191 -1.03 22.73 -23.34
N LYS A 192 -0.78 21.79 -22.41
CA LYS A 192 -0.49 20.38 -22.69
C LYS A 192 -1.52 19.45 -22.04
N TYR A 193 -1.69 18.26 -22.60
CA TYR A 193 -2.55 17.20 -22.09
C TYR A 193 -1.89 15.83 -22.29
N SER A 194 -2.16 14.89 -21.39
CA SER A 194 -1.81 13.48 -21.57
C SER A 194 -3.10 12.70 -21.78
N SER A 195 -3.22 12.02 -22.92
CA SER A 195 -4.29 11.02 -23.15
C SER A 195 -3.90 9.64 -22.64
N SER A 196 -2.62 9.45 -22.32
CA SER A 196 -2.12 8.24 -21.67
C SER A 196 -2.54 8.27 -20.22
N VAL A 197 -3.46 7.38 -19.89
CA VAL A 197 -3.80 7.00 -18.53
C VAL A 197 -2.51 6.49 -17.86
N GLY A 198 -2.16 7.05 -16.70
CA GLY A 198 -0.99 6.58 -15.96
C GLY A 198 0.38 7.06 -16.41
N ALA A 199 0.48 8.28 -16.93
CA ALA A 199 1.77 8.82 -17.33
C ALA A 199 2.78 8.85 -16.16
N ILE A 200 3.91 8.15 -16.29
CA ILE A 200 4.98 8.10 -15.28
C ILE A 200 6.08 9.18 -15.46
N PHE A 201 5.91 10.11 -16.42
CA PHE A 201 6.81 11.26 -16.60
C PHE A 201 6.16 12.36 -17.44
N SER A 202 6.66 13.60 -17.31
CA SER A 202 6.08 14.80 -17.97
C SER A 202 6.15 14.80 -19.50
N GLY A 203 7.03 14.00 -20.09
CA GLY A 203 7.21 13.91 -21.54
C GLY A 203 6.03 13.31 -22.30
N THR A 204 5.08 12.68 -21.59
CA THR A 204 3.82 12.18 -22.15
C THR A 204 2.77 13.30 -22.33
N CYS A 205 2.97 14.47 -21.71
CA CYS A 205 2.11 15.64 -21.90
C CYS A 205 2.36 16.28 -23.29
N LEU A 206 1.41 16.08 -24.20
CA LEU A 206 1.44 16.61 -25.55
C LEU A 206 0.77 17.99 -25.62
N PRO A 207 1.24 18.93 -26.46
CA PRO A 207 0.57 20.21 -26.65
C PRO A 207 -0.86 20.02 -27.16
N CYS A 208 -1.80 20.80 -26.64
CA CYS A 208 -3.15 20.86 -27.19
C CYS A 208 -3.12 21.44 -28.62
N GLU A 209 -3.90 20.88 -29.55
CA GLU A 209 -4.09 21.52 -30.87
C GLU A 209 -4.82 22.86 -30.68
N ALA A 210 -4.31 23.93 -31.30
CA ALA A 210 -4.92 25.25 -31.21
C ALA A 210 -6.39 25.22 -31.67
N GLY A 211 -7.31 25.63 -30.79
CA GLY A 211 -8.72 25.84 -31.11
C GLY A 211 -9.63 24.60 -31.11
N LYS A 212 -9.24 23.48 -30.48
CA LYS A 212 -10.13 22.31 -30.30
C LYS A 212 -10.26 21.93 -28.82
N ALA A 213 -11.50 21.81 -28.36
CA ALA A 213 -11.84 21.02 -27.18
C ALA A 213 -12.01 19.55 -27.60
N ARG A 214 -11.43 18.61 -26.86
CA ARG A 214 -11.78 17.19 -26.94
C ARG A 214 -12.23 16.74 -25.55
#